data_AF-A0A9D1DUI2-F1
#
_entry.id   AF-A0A9D1DUI2-F1
#
_cell.length_a   1.000
_cell.length_b   1.000
_cell.length_c   1.000
_cell.angle_alpha   90.00
_cell.angle_beta   90.00
_cell.angle_gamma   90.00
#
_symmetry.space_group_name_H-M   'P 1'
#
loop_
_entity.id
_entity.type
_entity.pdbx_description
1 polymer ?
#
loop_
_entity_poly.entity_id
_entity_poly.type
_entity_poly.pdbx_seq_one_letter_code
_entity_poly.pdbx_strand_id
1 'polypeptide(L)'
;MNDNYLIPANTKSGQLILGYFKPFDLILLGTGVLITLVLLTMLPMNYTWQVIVVVAPGLLCAFLVIPVPNYHNILTIIIEAYTFFTGRRRYIWKGWCVKDVKDVQNNK
;
A
#
# COMPACT_ATOMS: atom_id res chain seq x y z
N MET A 1 5.51 -8.92 23.13
CA MET A 1 6.97 -8.70 23.18
C MET A 1 7.23 -7.29 22.67
N ASN A 2 7.92 -6.48 23.48
CA ASN A 2 8.14 -5.06 23.26
C ASN A 2 9.39 -4.86 22.41
N ASP A 3 9.24 -4.61 21.11
CA ASP A 3 10.34 -4.31 20.20
C ASP A 3 10.65 -2.81 20.22
N ASN A 4 11.21 -2.33 21.33
CA ASN A 4 11.79 -0.99 21.45
C ASN A 4 13.24 -0.99 20.96
N TYR A 5 13.43 -1.31 19.68
CA TYR A 5 14.71 -1.09 19.02
C TYR A 5 14.61 0.18 18.18
N LEU A 6 15.58 1.09 18.33
CA LEU A 6 15.91 2.11 17.33
C LEU A 6 16.53 1.39 16.12
N ILE A 7 15.75 0.53 15.46
CA ILE A 7 16.12 -0.10 14.21
C ILE A 7 16.35 1.06 13.24
N PRO A 8 17.60 1.29 12.79
CA PRO A 8 17.88 2.43 11.92
C PRO A 8 16.98 2.30 10.69
N ALA A 9 16.36 3.39 10.27
CA ALA A 9 15.38 3.42 9.18
C ALA A 9 15.83 2.66 7.91
N ASN A 10 17.15 2.52 7.73
CA ASN A 10 17.81 1.82 6.63
C ASN A 10 17.76 0.28 6.67
N THR A 11 17.36 -0.35 7.79
CA THR A 11 17.23 -1.82 7.89
C THR A 11 15.81 -2.31 7.58
N LYS A 12 14.87 -1.38 7.32
CA LYS A 12 13.48 -1.67 6.95
C LYS A 12 13.33 -2.09 5.47
N SER A 13 14.35 -1.87 4.65
CA SER A 13 14.36 -2.19 3.21
C SER A 13 14.41 -3.69 2.90
N GLY A 14 14.78 -4.54 3.86
CA GLY A 14 14.85 -6.00 3.69
C GLY A 14 13.51 -6.74 3.81
N GLN A 15 12.42 -6.05 4.17
CA GLN A 15 11.08 -6.66 4.31
C GLN A 15 10.27 -6.70 3.00
N LEU A 16 10.84 -6.20 1.90
CA LEU A 16 10.17 -6.11 0.61
C LEU A 16 10.41 -7.40 -0.20
N ILE A 17 9.33 -8.00 -0.70
CA ILE A 17 9.38 -9.14 -1.59
C ILE A 17 9.98 -8.68 -2.93
N LEU A 18 11.00 -9.38 -3.41
CA LEU A 18 11.79 -9.02 -4.61
C LEU A 18 12.45 -7.62 -4.53
N GLY A 19 12.58 -7.04 -3.33
CA GLY A 19 13.16 -5.71 -3.13
C GLY A 19 12.25 -4.54 -3.48
N TYR A 20 11.04 -4.79 -3.99
CA TYR A 20 10.10 -3.74 -4.43
C TYR A 20 8.68 -3.89 -3.88
N PHE A 21 8.15 -5.11 -3.76
CA PHE A 21 6.74 -5.32 -3.43
C PHE A 21 6.50 -5.55 -1.95
N LYS A 22 5.44 -4.94 -1.41
CA LYS A 22 4.91 -5.33 -0.10
C LYS A 22 4.03 -6.58 -0.25
N PRO A 23 3.88 -7.42 0.79
CA PRO A 23 2.98 -8.58 0.76
C PRO A 23 1.54 -8.18 0.40
N PHE A 24 1.10 -7.00 0.84
CA PHE A 24 -0.19 -6.44 0.47
C PHE A 24 -0.35 -6.21 -1.04
N ASP A 25 0.69 -5.73 -1.72
CA ASP A 25 0.66 -5.43 -3.15
C ASP A 25 0.48 -6.72 -3.97
N LEU A 26 1.08 -7.81 -3.51
CA LEU A 26 0.96 -9.13 -4.13
C LEU A 26 -0.47 -9.69 -3.98
N ILE A 27 -1.11 -9.47 -2.82
CA ILE A 27 -2.51 -9.83 -2.59
C ILE A 27 -3.44 -8.99 -3.46
N LEU A 28 -3.17 -7.68 -3.57
CA LEU A 28 -3.97 -6.77 -4.40
C LEU A 28 -3.92 -7.16 -5.88
N LEU A 29 -2.72 -7.45 -6.40
CA LEU A 29 -2.55 -7.91 -7.77
C LEU A 29 -3.18 -9.30 -7.97
N GLY A 30 -2.96 -10.23 -7.04
CA GLY A 30 -3.50 -11.58 -7.11
C GLY A 30 -5.03 -11.62 -7.12
N THR A 31 -5.67 -10.82 -6.25
CA THR A 31 -7.13 -10.71 -6.21
C THR A 31 -7.70 -10.05 -7.47
N GLY A 32 -7.06 -8.99 -8.00
CA GLY A 32 -7.45 -8.37 -9.27
C GLY A 32 -7.41 -9.34 -10.44
N VAL A 33 -6.32 -10.10 -10.58
CA VAL A 33 -6.19 -11.13 -11.62
C VAL A 33 -7.22 -12.24 -11.44
N LEU A 34 -7.40 -12.74 -10.22
CA LEU A 34 -8.38 -13.79 -9.95
C LEU A 34 -9.80 -13.35 -10.31
N ILE A 35 -10.19 -12.12 -9.95
CA ILE A 35 -11.48 -11.55 -10.33
C ILE A 35 -11.61 -11.50 -11.84
N THR A 36 -10.60 -11.01 -12.58
CA THR A 36 -10.68 -10.99 -14.06
C THR A 36 -10.87 -12.37 -14.66
N LEU A 37 -10.18 -13.40 -14.15
CA LEU A 37 -10.29 -14.77 -14.64
C LEU A 37 -11.68 -15.36 -14.37
N VAL A 38 -12.22 -15.15 -13.17
CA VAL A 38 -13.59 -15.59 -12.82
C VAL A 38 -14.60 -14.90 -13.73
N LEU A 39 -14.46 -13.60 -13.94
CA LEU A 39 -15.39 -12.82 -14.74
C LEU A 39 -15.34 -13.21 -16.24
N LEU A 40 -14.16 -13.56 -16.75
CA LEU A 40 -13.97 -14.04 -18.13
C LEU A 40 -14.59 -15.43 -18.36
N THR A 41 -14.62 -16.29 -17.34
CA THR A 41 -15.19 -17.65 -17.45
C THR A 41 -16.70 -17.70 -17.21
N MET A 42 -17.24 -16.76 -16.42
CA MET A 42 -18.66 -16.71 -16.07
C MET A 42 -19.53 -15.95 -17.09
N LEU A 43 -18.96 -14.96 -17.79
CA LEU A 43 -19.72 -14.09 -18.69
C LEU A 43 -19.46 -14.43 -20.17
N PRO A 44 -20.50 -14.71 -20.98
CA PRO A 44 -20.34 -14.82 -22.42
C PRO A 44 -20.06 -13.44 -23.03
N MET A 45 -19.00 -13.34 -23.83
CA MET A 45 -18.56 -12.08 -24.43
C MET A 45 -19.07 -12.00 -25.87
N ASN A 46 -20.02 -11.10 -26.13
CA ASN A 46 -20.62 -10.89 -27.46
C ASN A 46 -20.01 -9.68 -28.19
N TYR A 47 -19.43 -8.74 -27.45
CA TYR A 47 -18.88 -7.50 -27.98
C TYR A 47 -17.55 -7.15 -27.34
N THR A 48 -16.68 -6.46 -28.10
CA THR A 48 -15.33 -6.06 -27.66
C THR A 48 -15.34 -5.18 -26.40
N TRP A 49 -16.35 -4.32 -26.23
CA TRP A 49 -16.44 -3.44 -25.05
C TRP A 49 -16.61 -4.23 -23.74
N GLN A 50 -17.25 -5.41 -23.79
CA GLN A 50 -17.43 -6.26 -22.62
C GLN A 50 -16.08 -6.82 -22.15
N VAL A 51 -15.20 -7.17 -23.10
CA VAL A 51 -13.83 -7.64 -22.81
C VAL A 51 -13.04 -6.57 -22.07
N ILE A 52 -13.12 -5.32 -22.53
CA ILE A 52 -12.42 -4.18 -21.90
C ILE A 52 -12.86 -4.00 -20.46
N VAL A 53 -14.17 -4.05 -20.19
CA VAL A 53 -14.72 -3.91 -18.83
C VAL A 53 -14.30 -5.08 -17.94
N VAL A 54 -14.31 -6.31 -18.48
CA VAL A 54 -13.94 -7.50 -17.71
C VAL A 54 -12.45 -7.54 -17.36
N VAL A 55 -11.59 -7.03 -18.23
CA VAL A 55 -10.13 -6.99 -18.02
C VAL A 55 -9.71 -5.77 -17.17
N ALA A 56 -10.52 -4.70 -17.16
CA ALA A 56 -10.26 -3.48 -16.41
C ALA A 56 -9.86 -3.68 -14.94
N PRO A 57 -10.52 -4.52 -14.11
CA PRO A 57 -10.11 -4.67 -12.71
C PRO A 57 -8.68 -5.20 -12.55
N GLY A 58 -8.24 -6.12 -13.41
CA GLY A 58 -6.87 -6.64 -13.38
C GLY A 58 -5.86 -5.59 -13.82
N LEU A 59 -6.18 -4.82 -14.87
CA LEU A 59 -5.32 -3.72 -15.33
C LEU A 59 -5.21 -2.60 -14.29
N LEU A 60 -6.30 -2.26 -13.61
CA LEU A 60 -6.29 -1.27 -12.53
C LEU A 60 -5.42 -1.74 -11.36
N CYS A 61 -5.61 -2.99 -10.90
CA CYS A 61 -4.77 -3.56 -9.84
C CYS A 61 -3.28 -3.59 -10.25
N ALA A 62 -2.98 -3.97 -11.49
CA ALA A 62 -1.61 -3.95 -12.01
C ALA A 62 -1.04 -2.53 -12.00
N PHE A 63 -1.80 -1.54 -12.47
CA PHE A 63 -1.39 -0.13 -12.47
C PHE A 63 -1.08 0.38 -11.06
N LEU A 64 -1.95 0.10 -10.08
CA LEU A 64 -1.77 0.54 -8.69
C LEU A 64 -0.49 0.00 -8.04
N VAL A 65 -0.05 -1.19 -8.46
CA VAL A 65 1.09 -1.92 -7.89
C VAL A 65 2.42 -1.58 -8.60
N ILE A 66 2.41 -0.82 -9.71
CA ILE A 66 3.63 -0.43 -10.43
C ILE A 66 4.60 0.29 -9.48
N PRO A 67 5.88 -0.14 -9.41
CA PRO A 67 6.89 0.54 -8.61
C PRO A 67 7.29 1.86 -9.29
N VAL A 68 7.39 2.94 -8.50
CA VAL A 68 7.74 4.28 -8.97
C VAL A 68 8.98 4.77 -8.22
N PRO A 69 9.96 5.41 -8.86
CA PRO A 69 11.10 5.97 -8.14
C PRO A 69 10.66 6.91 -7.00
N ASN A 70 11.33 6.81 -5.85
CA ASN A 70 11.04 7.54 -4.60
C ASN A 70 9.79 7.09 -3.82
N TYR A 71 8.96 6.21 -4.37
CA TYR A 71 7.77 5.66 -3.72
C TYR A 71 7.75 4.13 -3.82
N HIS A 72 6.94 3.45 -3.01
CA HIS A 72 6.83 1.99 -3.13
C HIS A 72 6.00 1.58 -4.33
N ASN A 73 4.88 2.27 -4.56
CA ASN A 73 3.96 2.02 -5.66
C ASN A 73 3.04 3.23 -5.88
N ILE A 74 2.30 3.23 -6.99
CA ILE A 74 1.32 4.27 -7.33
C ILE A 74 0.26 4.43 -6.23
N LEU A 75 -0.19 3.32 -5.63
CA LEU A 75 -1.16 3.35 -4.53
C LEU A 75 -0.66 4.20 -3.34
N THR A 76 0.61 4.10 -2.98
CA THR A 76 1.21 4.86 -1.87
C THR A 76 1.16 6.36 -2.17
N ILE A 77 1.45 6.76 -3.42
CA ILE A 77 1.36 8.16 -3.86
C ILE A 77 -0.06 8.69 -3.68
N ILE A 78 -1.06 7.91 -4.12
CA ILE A 78 -2.48 8.31 -4.03
C ILE A 78 -2.89 8.47 -2.56
N ILE A 79 -2.51 7.55 -1.69
CA ILE A 79 -2.83 7.59 -0.26
C ILE A 79 -2.18 8.81 0.41
N GLU A 80 -0.91 9.08 0.12
CA GLU A 80 -0.21 10.24 0.66
C GLU A 80 -0.83 11.55 0.18
N ALA A 81 -1.15 11.65 -1.12
CA ALA A 81 -1.85 12.80 -1.67
C ALA A 81 -3.21 13.01 -0.98
N TYR A 82 -4.01 11.95 -0.85
CA TYR A 82 -5.30 12.02 -0.16
C TYR A 82 -5.16 12.45 1.30
N THR A 83 -4.19 11.88 2.01
CA THR A 83 -3.90 12.21 3.42
C THR A 83 -3.44 13.66 3.57
N PHE A 84 -2.69 14.18 2.60
CA PHE A 84 -2.23 15.57 2.60
C PHE A 84 -3.38 16.57 2.41
N PHE A 85 -4.37 16.25 1.58
CA PHE A 85 -5.52 17.12 1.34
C PHE A 85 -6.58 17.03 2.44
N THR A 86 -6.80 15.85 3.01
CA THR A 86 -7.86 15.63 4.01
C THR A 86 -7.37 15.71 5.46
N GLY A 87 -6.06 15.57 5.69
CA GLY A 87 -5.46 15.57 7.02
C GLY A 87 -5.25 16.98 7.60
N ARG A 88 -5.22 17.05 8.93
CA ARG A 88 -4.80 18.27 9.65
C ARG A 88 -3.29 18.46 9.49
N ARG A 89 -2.89 19.59 8.89
CA ARG A 89 -1.48 19.97 8.66
C ARG A 89 -0.78 20.49 9.93
N ARG A 90 -0.81 19.73 11.03
CA ARG A 90 -0.06 20.05 12.26
C ARG A 90 1.14 19.14 12.38
N TYR A 91 2.27 19.60 11.87
CA TYR A 91 3.57 18.95 12.06
C TYR A 91 4.17 19.47 13.37
N ILE A 92 3.84 18.81 14.48
CA ILE A 92 4.44 19.13 15.77
C ILE A 92 5.83 18.48 15.80
N TRP A 93 6.88 19.30 15.80
CA TRP A 93 8.23 18.81 16.01
C TRP A 93 8.34 18.29 17.44
N LYS A 94 8.54 16.98 17.59
CA LYS A 94 8.67 16.31 18.89
C LYS A 94 10.08 16.39 19.48
N GLY A 95 11.07 16.99 18.80
CA GLY A 95 12.45 17.02 19.28
C GLY A 95 13.16 15.67 19.18
N TRP A 96 14.41 15.60 19.66
CA TRP A 96 15.28 14.44 19.48
C TRP A 96 15.04 13.31 20.51
N CYS A 97 14.39 13.61 21.64
CA CYS A 97 14.20 12.68 22.75
C CYS A 97 12.77 12.70 23.31
N VAL A 98 11.75 12.39 22.50
CA VAL A 98 10.38 12.17 23.01
C VAL A 98 10.17 10.69 23.34
N LYS A 99 9.94 10.43 24.62
CA LYS A 99 9.27 9.20 25.10
C LYS A 99 7.78 9.44 24.93
N ASP A 100 7.10 8.68 24.08
CA ASP A 100 5.68 8.90 23.83
C ASP A 100 4.87 8.75 25.14
N VAL A 101 3.78 9.52 25.25
CA VAL A 101 2.95 9.70 26.47
C VAL A 101 2.44 8.39 27.09
N LYS A 102 2.47 7.27 26.35
CA LYS A 102 2.11 5.95 26.87
C LYS A 102 3.06 5.45 27.96
N ASP A 103 4.27 6.00 28.07
CA ASP A 103 5.26 5.61 29.07
C ASP A 103 5.09 6.36 30.41
N VAL A 104 4.26 7.40 30.46
CA VAL A 104 4.04 8.21 31.67
C VAL A 104 2.88 7.68 32.51
N GLN A 105 1.85 7.09 31.88
CA GLN A 105 0.69 6.56 32.62
C GLN A 105 0.92 5.19 33.29
N ASN A 106 1.99 4.48 32.96
CA ASN A 106 2.36 3.21 33.61
C ASN A 106 3.40 3.37 34.75
N ASN A 107 3.74 4.60 35.12
CA ASN A 107 4.61 4.91 36.27
C ASN A 107 3.86 5.73 37.33
N LYS A 108 2.63 5.32 37.67
CA LYS A 108 1.95 5.81 38.86
C LYS A 108 1.35 4.66 39.64
#